data_AF-L5MHI8-F1
#
_entry.id   AF-L5MHI8-F1
#
_cell.length_a   1.000
_cell.length_b   1.000
_cell.length_c   1.000
_cell.angle_alpha   90.00
_cell.angle_beta   90.00
_cell.angle_gamma   90.00
#
_symmetry.space_group_name_H-M   'P 1'
#
loop_
_entity.id
_entity.type
_entity.pdbx_description
1 polymer ?
#
loop_
_entity_poly.entity_id
_entity_poly.type
_entity_poly.pdbx_seq_one_letter_code
_entity_poly.pdbx_strand_id
1 'polypeptide(L)'
;MYSFMSGGLFCAWVGTILLVVATATDHWMQYRLSGSFAHQGLWRYCLGNKCYLQSESVAYWNATRAFMILSSLCATSGIIMGILAFAQQPTFTRLSRPFSTGIMFFASAVFVLLALAIYTGVTVSFFGRRFGDWRFSWSYILGWVALLMTFFAGIFYMCAYRMDECRRQSTPR
;
A
#
# COMPACT_ATOMS: atom_id res chain seq x y z
N MET A 1 -4.34 -23.19 10.59
CA MET A 1 -4.19 -21.86 11.21
C MET A 1 -2.81 -21.25 10.94
N TYR A 2 -1.71 -21.83 11.43
CA TYR A 2 -0.35 -21.26 11.27
C TYR A 2 0.12 -21.04 9.82
N SER A 3 -0.20 -21.93 8.88
CA SER A 3 0.18 -21.76 7.46
C SER A 3 -0.43 -20.50 6.84
N PHE A 4 -1.72 -20.23 7.07
CA PHE A 4 -2.40 -19.03 6.57
C PHE A 4 -1.89 -17.76 7.24
N MET A 5 -1.62 -17.79 8.55
CA MET A 5 -1.04 -16.65 9.26
C MET A 5 0.38 -16.33 8.76
N SER A 6 1.20 -17.36 8.47
CA SER A 6 2.54 -17.17 7.92
C SER A 6 2.51 -16.61 6.50
N GLY A 7 1.61 -17.10 5.63
CA GLY A 7 1.42 -16.57 4.28
C GLY A 7 0.91 -15.13 4.30
N GLY A 8 -0.06 -14.83 5.17
CA GLY A 8 -0.56 -13.47 5.41
C GLY A 8 0.54 -12.51 5.86
N LEU A 9 1.40 -12.94 6.79
CA LEU A 9 2.51 -12.14 7.29
C LEU A 9 3.58 -11.90 6.20
N PHE A 10 3.88 -12.91 5.40
CA PHE A 10 4.80 -12.76 4.26
C PHE A 10 4.28 -11.74 3.24
N CYS A 11 3.02 -11.88 2.82
CA CYS A 11 2.38 -10.91 1.92
C CYS A 11 2.33 -9.51 2.53
N ALA A 12 2.08 -9.39 3.83
CA ALA A 12 2.05 -8.11 4.52
C ALA A 12 3.41 -7.41 4.51
N TRP A 13 4.50 -8.13 4.81
CA TRP A 13 5.85 -7.58 4.78
C TRP A 13 6.25 -7.14 3.37
N VAL A 14 6.08 -8.01 2.38
CA VAL A 14 6.39 -7.70 0.98
C VAL A 14 5.57 -6.51 0.50
N GLY A 15 4.25 -6.51 0.74
CA GLY A 15 3.37 -5.41 0.37
C GLY A 15 3.74 -4.09 1.04
N THR A 16 4.11 -4.11 2.32
CA THR A 16 4.51 -2.89 3.05
C THR A 16 5.85 -2.33 2.55
N ILE A 17 6.84 -3.20 2.28
CA ILE A 17 8.12 -2.76 1.72
C ILE A 17 7.89 -2.12 0.34
N LEU A 18 7.12 -2.78 -0.52
CA LEU A 18 6.77 -2.24 -1.83
C LEU A 18 6.03 -0.90 -1.73
N LEU A 19 5.13 -0.75 -0.76
CA LEU A 19 4.41 0.50 -0.52
C LEU A 19 5.34 1.63 -0.08
N VAL A 20 6.28 1.36 0.84
CA VAL A 20 7.27 2.34 1.29
C VAL A 20 8.19 2.74 0.14
N VAL A 21 8.68 1.77 -0.63
CA VAL A 21 9.51 2.01 -1.81
C VAL A 21 8.74 2.84 -2.85
N ALA A 22 7.49 2.47 -3.16
CA ALA A 22 6.64 3.25 -4.05
C ALA A 22 6.48 4.69 -3.53
N THR A 23 6.21 4.88 -2.24
CA THR A 23 6.01 6.23 -1.67
C THR A 23 7.28 7.08 -1.68
N ALA A 24 8.44 6.50 -1.42
CA ALA A 24 9.70 7.23 -1.25
C ALA A 24 10.43 7.51 -2.57
N THR A 25 10.14 6.77 -3.63
CA THR A 25 10.89 6.83 -4.89
C THR A 25 10.34 7.88 -5.85
N ASP A 26 11.23 8.46 -6.63
CA ASP A 26 10.91 9.58 -7.51
C ASP A 26 10.46 9.17 -8.93
N HIS A 27 10.12 7.89 -9.12
CA HIS A 27 9.90 7.27 -10.43
C HIS A 27 8.45 6.82 -10.64
N TRP A 28 7.49 7.68 -10.32
CA TRP A 28 6.06 7.40 -10.56
C TRP A 28 5.66 7.63 -12.01
N MET A 29 6.15 8.72 -12.59
CA MET A 29 5.88 9.10 -13.96
C MET A 29 7.17 9.52 -14.65
N GLN A 30 7.28 9.15 -15.92
CA GLN A 30 8.36 9.56 -16.80
C GLN A 30 7.77 10.33 -17.98
N TYR A 31 8.35 11.48 -18.29
CA TYR A 31 7.98 12.27 -19.47
C TYR A 31 9.21 12.86 -20.11
N ARG A 32 9.10 13.26 -21.38
CA ARG A 32 10.15 14.03 -22.06
C ARG A 32 9.84 15.51 -22.05
N LEU A 33 10.80 16.31 -21.62
CA LEU A 33 10.74 17.77 -21.68
C LEU A 33 11.90 18.26 -22.53
N SER A 34 11.60 18.87 -23.70
CA SER A 34 12.61 19.37 -24.63
C SER A 34 13.69 18.34 -25.01
N GLY A 35 13.27 17.09 -25.27
CA GLY A 35 14.16 15.98 -25.65
C GLY A 35 14.91 15.29 -24.50
N SER A 36 14.92 15.87 -23.29
CA SER A 36 15.55 15.27 -22.10
C SER A 36 14.55 14.46 -21.27
N PHE A 37 15.02 13.36 -20.68
CA PHE A 37 14.22 12.53 -19.78
C PHE A 37 14.01 13.23 -18.43
N ALA A 38 12.75 13.29 -18.01
CA ALA A 38 12.34 13.79 -16.71
C ALA A 38 11.59 12.70 -15.95
N HIS A 39 11.85 12.63 -14.64
CA HIS A 39 11.15 11.74 -13.72
C HIS A 39 10.40 12.57 -12.69
N GLN A 40 9.20 12.12 -12.36
CA GLN A 40 8.37 12.78 -11.37
C GLN A 40 7.89 11.76 -10.34
N GLY A 41 8.28 12.02 -9.09
CA GLY A 41 7.84 11.31 -7.91
C GLY A 41 6.70 12.02 -7.21
N LEU A 42 6.33 11.46 -6.05
CA LEU A 42 5.40 12.14 -5.14
C LEU A 42 6.02 13.38 -4.49
N TRP A 43 7.30 13.33 -4.13
CA TRP A 43 7.94 14.36 -3.31
C TRP A 43 8.81 15.31 -4.12
N ARG A 44 9.53 14.74 -5.09
CA ARG A 44 10.49 15.45 -5.92
C ARG A 44 10.25 15.13 -7.38
N TYR A 45 10.72 16.02 -8.22
CA TYR A 45 10.84 15.77 -9.65
C TYR A 45 12.28 16.03 -10.07
N CYS A 46 12.78 15.22 -10.99
CA CYS A 46 14.15 15.27 -11.46
C CYS A 46 14.17 15.50 -12.98
N LEU A 47 14.97 16.48 -13.40
CA LEU A 47 15.19 16.88 -14.79
C LEU A 47 16.66 16.64 -15.11
N GLY A 48 16.97 15.59 -15.87
CA GLY A 48 18.35 15.13 -16.06
C GLY A 48 19.01 14.80 -14.72
N ASN A 49 20.12 15.47 -14.38
CA ASN A 49 20.88 15.24 -13.14
C ASN A 49 20.48 16.16 -11.97
N LYS A 50 19.44 17.00 -12.13
CA LYS A 50 19.00 17.92 -11.08
C LYS A 50 17.62 17.52 -10.56
N CYS A 51 17.49 17.41 -9.23
CA CYS A 51 16.24 17.13 -8.57
C CYS A 51 15.75 18.35 -7.79
N TYR A 52 14.47 18.65 -7.92
CA TYR A 52 13.81 19.78 -7.30
C TYR A 52 12.68 19.28 -6.40
N LEU A 53 12.47 19.96 -5.27
CA LEU A 53 11.33 19.67 -4.41
C LEU A 53 10.06 20.20 -5.07
N GLN A 54 9.00 19.39 -5.06
CA GLN A 54 7.69 19.81 -5.56
C GLN A 54 7.06 20.82 -4.58
N SER A 55 7.37 22.11 -4.75
CA SER A 55 6.98 23.20 -3.82
C SER A 55 5.57 23.75 -4.06
N GLU A 56 5.04 23.65 -5.28
CA GLU A 56 3.67 24.01 -5.63
C GLU A 56 2.78 22.77 -5.47
N SER A 57 2.29 22.54 -4.24
CA SER A 57 1.47 21.37 -3.95
C SER A 57 0.03 21.58 -4.40
N VAL A 58 -0.26 21.21 -5.65
CA VAL A 58 -1.64 21.07 -6.13
C VAL A 58 -2.36 20.06 -5.23
N ALA A 59 -3.61 20.34 -4.83
CA ALA A 59 -4.35 19.58 -3.82
C ALA A 59 -4.32 18.05 -4.00
N TYR A 60 -4.29 17.56 -5.24
CA TYR A 60 -4.23 16.12 -5.53
C TYR A 60 -2.92 15.44 -5.08
N TRP A 61 -1.77 16.14 -5.12
CA TRP A 61 -0.50 15.60 -4.63
C TRP A 61 -0.56 15.38 -3.13
N ASN A 62 -1.11 16.36 -2.40
CA ASN A 62 -1.27 16.26 -0.96
C ASN A 62 -2.23 15.13 -0.59
N ALA A 63 -3.33 14.97 -1.33
CA ALA A 63 -4.24 13.83 -1.14
C ALA A 63 -3.54 12.49 -1.38
N THR A 64 -2.82 12.34 -2.50
CA THR A 64 -2.10 11.10 -2.84
C THR A 64 -1.05 10.76 -1.78
N ARG A 65 -0.24 11.74 -1.37
CA ARG A 65 0.76 11.58 -0.30
C ARG A 65 0.11 11.16 1.02
N ALA A 66 -0.97 11.81 1.42
CA ALA A 66 -1.69 11.50 2.65
C ALA A 66 -2.23 10.07 2.63
N PHE A 67 -2.86 9.64 1.54
CA PHE A 67 -3.40 8.28 1.42
C PHE A 67 -2.30 7.20 1.40
N MET A 68 -1.17 7.45 0.73
CA MET A 68 -0.02 6.53 0.76
C MET A 68 0.55 6.39 2.18
N ILE A 69 0.67 7.50 2.92
CA ILE A 69 1.12 7.49 4.33
C ILE A 69 0.13 6.75 5.21
N LEU A 70 -1.16 7.09 5.14
CA LEU A 70 -2.21 6.41 5.92
C LEU A 70 -2.22 4.90 5.64
N SER A 71 -2.08 4.52 4.37
CA SER A 71 -1.98 3.12 4.01
C SER A 71 -0.78 2.43 4.64
N SER A 72 0.39 3.09 4.65
CA SER A 72 1.60 2.53 5.28
C SER A 72 1.47 2.38 6.79
N LEU A 73 0.80 3.32 7.46
CA LEU A 73 0.50 3.24 8.89
C LEU A 73 -0.50 2.11 9.22
N CYS A 74 -1.51 1.93 8.37
CA CYS A 74 -2.43 0.79 8.49
C CYS A 74 -1.73 -0.55 8.23
N ALA A 75 -0.86 -0.64 7.22
CA ALA A 75 -0.13 -1.86 6.91
C ALA A 75 0.85 -2.26 8.02
N THR A 76 1.61 -1.29 8.55
CA THR A 76 2.54 -1.50 9.66
C THR A 76 1.83 -1.87 10.95
N SER A 77 0.73 -1.20 11.30
CA SER A 77 -0.08 -1.60 12.46
C SER A 77 -0.70 -2.99 12.28
N GLY A 78 -1.13 -3.34 11.07
CA GLY A 78 -1.54 -4.70 10.70
C GLY A 78 -0.43 -5.74 10.90
N ILE A 79 0.81 -5.46 10.50
CA ILE A 79 1.96 -6.37 10.74
C ILE A 79 2.19 -6.56 12.23
N ILE A 80 2.19 -5.50 13.03
CA ILE A 80 2.38 -5.59 14.49
C ILE A 80 1.29 -6.47 15.12
N MET A 81 0.02 -6.24 14.77
CA MET A 81 -1.09 -7.08 15.25
C MET A 81 -0.97 -8.53 14.76
N GLY A 82 -0.52 -8.75 13.53
CA GLY A 82 -0.29 -10.07 12.95
C GLY A 82 0.81 -10.86 13.65
N ILE A 83 1.92 -10.21 14.01
CA ILE A 83 3.02 -10.81 14.79
C ILE A 83 2.55 -11.14 16.20
N LEU A 84 1.83 -10.22 16.87
CA LEU A 84 1.26 -10.45 18.19
C LEU A 84 0.26 -11.61 18.20
N ALA A 85 -0.53 -11.76 17.12
CA ALA A 85 -1.41 -12.90 16.93
C ALA A 85 -0.63 -14.22 16.78
N PHE A 86 0.49 -14.19 16.03
CA PHE A 86 1.33 -15.37 15.81
C PHE A 86 2.08 -15.81 17.08
N ALA A 87 2.61 -14.85 17.85
CA ALA A 87 3.36 -15.10 19.09
C ALA A 87 2.47 -15.54 20.28
N GLN A 88 1.16 -15.73 20.06
CA GLN A 88 0.16 -16.10 21.08
C GLN A 88 0.16 -15.23 22.35
N GLN A 89 0.74 -14.03 22.29
CA GLN A 89 0.94 -13.17 23.46
C GLN A 89 -0.41 -12.75 24.07
N PRO A 90 -0.66 -12.93 25.38
CA PRO A 90 -1.97 -12.71 26.01
C PRO A 90 -2.38 -11.24 26.19
N THR A 91 -1.68 -10.27 25.58
CA THR A 91 -1.76 -8.85 25.93
C THR A 91 -3.06 -8.14 25.56
N PHE A 92 -3.86 -8.67 24.62
CA PHE A 92 -5.20 -8.14 24.31
C PHE A 92 -6.23 -9.27 24.23
N THR A 93 -7.24 -9.20 25.10
CA THR A 93 -8.26 -10.24 25.35
C THR A 93 -9.63 -9.92 24.73
N ARG A 94 -9.87 -8.70 24.22
CA ARG A 94 -11.21 -8.25 23.79
C ARG A 94 -11.52 -8.29 22.29
N LEU A 95 -10.51 -8.27 21.41
CA LEU A 95 -10.73 -8.26 19.96
C LEU A 95 -10.10 -9.52 19.35
N SER A 96 -10.80 -10.21 18.46
CA SER A 96 -10.24 -11.34 17.72
C SER A 96 -9.02 -10.85 16.91
N ARG A 97 -7.82 -11.13 17.40
CA ARG A 97 -6.53 -10.65 16.85
C ARG A 97 -6.40 -10.81 15.33
N PRO A 98 -6.72 -11.98 14.72
CA PRO A 98 -6.62 -12.12 13.26
C PRO A 98 -7.67 -11.32 12.49
N PHE A 99 -8.86 -11.08 13.06
CA PHE A 99 -9.91 -10.28 12.44
C PHE A 99 -9.52 -8.78 12.36
N SER A 100 -9.03 -8.22 13.47
CA SER A 100 -8.53 -6.85 13.50
C SER A 100 -7.37 -6.64 12.53
N THR A 101 -6.47 -7.63 12.46
CA THR A 101 -5.34 -7.63 11.52
C THR A 101 -5.84 -7.60 10.06
N GLY A 102 -6.82 -8.45 9.72
CA GLY A 102 -7.44 -8.47 8.39
C GLY A 102 -8.07 -7.12 8.01
N ILE A 103 -8.85 -6.51 8.91
CA ILE A 103 -9.47 -5.20 8.69
C ILE A 103 -8.41 -4.12 8.41
N MET A 104 -7.31 -4.09 9.18
CA MET A 104 -6.25 -3.11 8.97
C MET A 104 -5.60 -3.25 7.59
N PHE A 105 -5.40 -4.48 7.10
CA PHE A 105 -4.89 -4.72 5.75
C PHE A 105 -5.90 -4.34 4.65
N PHE A 106 -7.20 -4.58 4.84
CA PHE A 106 -8.21 -4.09 3.88
C PHE A 106 -8.31 -2.57 3.88
N ALA A 107 -8.25 -1.92 5.05
CA ALA A 107 -8.22 -0.47 5.15
C ALA A 107 -6.98 0.11 4.44
N SER A 108 -5.82 -0.51 4.67
CA SER A 108 -4.57 -0.17 3.94
C SER A 108 -4.77 -0.30 2.43
N ALA A 109 -5.33 -1.41 1.94
CA ALA A 109 -5.60 -1.64 0.52
C ALA A 109 -6.54 -0.57 -0.07
N VAL A 110 -7.61 -0.20 0.64
CA VAL A 110 -8.52 0.87 0.20
C VAL A 110 -7.79 2.20 0.09
N PHE A 111 -6.94 2.56 1.06
CA PHE A 111 -6.16 3.79 0.98
C PHE A 111 -5.15 3.79 -0.18
N VAL A 112 -4.45 2.67 -0.44
CA VAL A 112 -3.57 2.57 -1.63
C VAL A 112 -4.38 2.74 -2.91
N LEU A 113 -5.53 2.06 -3.01
CA LEU A 113 -6.37 2.11 -4.18
C LEU A 113 -6.86 3.54 -4.45
N LEU A 114 -7.28 4.28 -3.41
CA LEU A 114 -7.65 5.68 -3.52
C LEU A 114 -6.47 6.55 -3.97
N ALA A 115 -5.28 6.36 -3.40
CA ALA A 115 -4.08 7.09 -3.82
C ALA A 115 -3.77 6.87 -5.31
N LEU A 116 -3.74 5.61 -5.75
CA LEU A 116 -3.47 5.23 -7.13
C LEU A 116 -4.57 5.72 -8.08
N ALA A 117 -5.84 5.62 -7.69
CA ALA A 117 -6.96 6.09 -8.51
C ALA A 117 -6.93 7.60 -8.72
N ILE A 118 -6.70 8.38 -7.65
CA ILE A 118 -6.56 9.84 -7.74
C ILE A 118 -5.38 10.21 -8.63
N TYR A 119 -4.22 9.58 -8.39
CA TYR A 119 -3.02 9.82 -9.19
C TYR A 119 -3.25 9.52 -10.68
N THR A 120 -3.86 8.37 -10.98
CA THR A 120 -4.13 7.94 -12.35
C THR A 120 -5.13 8.87 -13.04
N GLY A 121 -6.24 9.18 -12.37
CA GLY A 121 -7.29 10.04 -12.92
C GLY A 121 -6.78 11.43 -13.26
N VAL A 122 -6.00 12.05 -12.37
CA VAL A 122 -5.39 13.36 -12.63
C VAL A 122 -4.31 13.27 -13.71
N THR A 123 -3.47 12.22 -13.67
CA THR A 123 -2.37 12.07 -14.64
C THR A 123 -2.90 11.94 -16.06
N VAL A 124 -3.91 11.09 -16.27
CA VAL A 124 -4.52 10.87 -17.60
C VAL A 124 -5.28 12.12 -18.07
N SER A 125 -6.01 12.81 -17.19
CA SER A 125 -6.81 13.98 -17.56
C SER A 125 -5.98 15.23 -17.88
N PHE A 126 -4.89 15.47 -17.14
CA PHE A 126 -4.03 16.64 -17.33
C PHE A 126 -2.83 16.38 -18.24
N PHE A 127 -2.01 15.38 -17.93
CA PHE A 127 -0.75 15.15 -18.64
C PHE A 127 -0.98 14.48 -20.00
N GLY A 128 -1.99 13.63 -20.10
CA GLY A 128 -2.44 13.03 -21.36
C GLY A 128 -2.78 14.03 -22.45
N ARG A 129 -3.19 15.24 -22.07
CA ARG A 129 -3.53 16.32 -23.01
C ARG A 129 -2.37 17.28 -23.26
N ARG A 130 -1.36 17.31 -22.39
CA ARG A 130 -0.31 18.34 -22.38
C ARG A 130 1.05 17.84 -22.86
N PHE A 131 1.34 16.56 -22.73
CA PHE A 131 2.60 15.95 -23.16
C PHE A 131 2.29 14.78 -24.10
N GLY A 132 2.95 14.72 -25.26
CA GLY A 132 2.78 13.62 -26.22
C GLY A 132 3.46 12.32 -25.78
N ASP A 133 4.64 12.44 -25.15
CA ASP A 133 5.48 11.31 -24.74
C ASP A 133 5.59 11.20 -23.21
N TRP A 134 4.54 10.68 -22.56
CA TRP A 134 4.55 10.37 -21.13
C TRP A 134 4.18 8.91 -20.87
N ARG A 135 4.74 8.32 -19.80
CA ARG A 135 4.42 6.96 -19.37
C ARG A 135 4.47 6.85 -17.84
N PHE A 136 3.66 5.94 -17.29
CA PHE A 136 3.84 5.51 -15.90
C PHE A 136 5.16 4.74 -15.77
N SER A 137 5.82 4.94 -14.63
CA SER A 137 7.12 4.34 -14.32
C SER A 137 6.98 3.30 -13.19
N TRP A 138 8.08 2.63 -12.84
CA TRP A 138 8.08 1.43 -12.01
C TRP A 138 7.51 1.64 -10.60
N SER A 139 7.69 2.81 -9.97
CA SER A 139 7.17 3.08 -8.62
C SER A 139 5.64 3.00 -8.58
N TYR A 140 4.98 3.44 -9.65
CA TYR A 140 3.53 3.33 -9.79
C TYR A 140 3.10 1.87 -9.91
N ILE A 141 3.84 1.06 -10.69
CA ILE A 141 3.60 -0.39 -10.81
C ILE A 141 3.78 -1.08 -9.45
N LEU A 142 4.82 -0.72 -8.69
CA LEU A 142 5.02 -1.26 -7.34
C LEU A 142 3.87 -0.91 -6.40
N GLY A 143 3.24 0.26 -6.55
CA GLY A 143 2.04 0.63 -5.80
C GLY A 143 0.87 -0.34 -6.06
N TRP A 144 0.63 -0.73 -7.32
CA TRP A 144 -0.39 -1.72 -7.67
C TRP A 144 -0.06 -3.12 -7.16
N VAL A 145 1.21 -3.52 -7.25
CA VAL A 145 1.65 -4.82 -6.70
C VAL A 145 1.49 -4.82 -5.17
N ALA A 146 1.83 -3.71 -4.50
CA ALA A 146 1.64 -3.54 -3.06
C ALA A 146 0.15 -3.66 -2.67
N LEU A 147 -0.76 -3.04 -3.45
CA LEU A 147 -2.20 -3.18 -3.27
C LEU A 147 -2.66 -4.64 -3.29
N LEU A 148 -2.22 -5.42 -4.29
CA LEU A 148 -2.59 -6.82 -4.38
C LEU A 148 -2.03 -7.63 -3.20
N MET A 149 -0.79 -7.37 -2.81
CA MET A 149 -0.15 -8.07 -1.69
C MET A 149 -0.84 -7.76 -0.35
N THR A 150 -1.18 -6.49 -0.08
CA THR A 150 -1.91 -6.12 1.15
C THR A 150 -3.34 -6.67 1.15
N PHE A 151 -4.00 -6.70 -0.01
CA PHE A 151 -5.32 -7.31 -0.15
C PHE A 151 -5.29 -8.83 0.13
N PHE A 152 -4.34 -9.57 -0.44
CA PHE A 152 -4.18 -11.01 -0.17
C PHE A 152 -3.80 -11.27 1.29
N ALA A 153 -2.96 -10.43 1.90
CA ALA A 153 -2.68 -10.52 3.33
C ALA A 153 -3.97 -10.42 4.16
N GLY A 154 -4.85 -9.46 3.84
CA GLY A 154 -6.17 -9.33 4.47
C GLY A 154 -7.03 -10.59 4.35
N ILE A 155 -7.09 -11.18 3.15
CA ILE A 155 -7.82 -12.44 2.90
C ILE A 155 -7.25 -13.58 3.76
N PHE A 156 -5.93 -13.77 3.78
CA PHE A 156 -5.31 -14.84 4.56
C PHE A 156 -5.60 -14.73 6.07
N TYR A 157 -5.57 -13.52 6.62
CA TYR A 157 -5.92 -13.29 8.02
C TYR A 157 -7.41 -13.50 8.31
N MET A 158 -8.30 -13.16 7.37
CA MET A 158 -9.73 -13.48 7.50
C MET A 158 -10.00 -14.99 7.44
N CYS A 159 -9.34 -15.71 6.53
CA CYS A 159 -9.44 -17.16 6.45
C CYS A 159 -8.92 -17.82 7.74
N ALA A 160 -7.81 -17.33 8.30
CA ALA A 160 -7.29 -17.80 9.57
C ALA A 160 -8.32 -17.60 10.71
N TYR A 161 -8.94 -16.42 10.78
CA TYR A 161 -10.00 -16.14 11.76
C TYR A 161 -11.20 -17.08 11.62
N ARG A 162 -11.70 -17.31 10.40
CA ARG A 162 -12.86 -18.19 10.15
C ARG A 162 -12.58 -19.63 10.55
N MET A 163 -11.38 -20.14 10.30
CA MET A 163 -11.00 -21.48 10.75
C MET A 163 -10.95 -21.59 12.27
N ASP A 164 -10.45 -20.57 12.97
CA ASP A 164 -10.41 -20.56 14.44
C ASP A 164 -11.81 -20.52 15.06
N GLU A 165 -12.71 -19.76 14.43
CA GLU A 165 -14.11 -19.67 14.82
C GLU A 165 -14.83 -21.02 14.66
N CYS A 166 -14.66 -21.70 13.52
CA CYS A 166 -15.18 -23.06 13.31
C CYS A 166 -14.63 -24.05 14.34
N ARG A 167 -13.33 -23.98 14.67
CA ARG A 167 -12.72 -24.87 15.67
C ARG A 167 -13.31 -24.65 17.06
N ARG A 168 -13.52 -23.39 17.48
CA ARG A 168 -14.16 -23.07 18.77
C ARG A 168 -15.59 -23.59 18.87
N GLN A 169 -16.35 -23.58 17.78
CA GLN A 169 -17.73 -24.11 17.76
C GLN A 169 -17.76 -25.64 17.80
N SER A 170 -16.73 -26.32 17.28
CA SER A 170 -16.64 -27.78 17.26
C SER A 170 -16.19 -28.44 18.56
N THR A 171 -15.57 -27.69 19.49
CA THR A 171 -15.23 -28.20 20.82
C THR A 171 -16.48 -28.25 21.70
N PRO A 172 -16.97 -29.44 22.09
CA PRO A 172 -18.06 -29.54 23.06
C PRO A 172 -17.57 -28.99 24.40
N ARG A 173 -18.45 -28.24 25.08
CA ARG A 173 -18.22 -27.76 26.45
C ARG A 173 -18.12 -28.93 27.42
#